data_AF-A0A355DGM6-F1
#
_entry.id   AF-A0A355DGM6-F1
#
_cell.length_a   1.000
_cell.length_b   1.000
_cell.length_c   1.000
_cell.angle_alpha   90.00
_cell.angle_beta   90.00
_cell.angle_gamma   90.00
#
_symmetry.space_group_name_H-M   'P 1'
#
loop_
_entity.id
_entity.type
_entity.pdbx_description
1 polymer ?
#
loop_
_entity_poly.entity_id
_entity_poly.type
_entity_poly.pdbx_seq_one_letter_code
_entity_poly.pdbx_strand_id
1 'polypeptide(L)'
;MVRTLFAEVWTRDVLSMRDRRLLLMGVIATYGTVDIWNLQARAALQNGELDPNELRETLVLLASYAGYPNVAGLVGETEGVIAAWESEQQATNV
;
A
#
# COMPACT_ATOMS: atom_id res chain seq x y z
N MET A 1 6.62 -4.18 -21.46
CA MET A 1 5.60 -3.76 -20.48
C MET A 1 6.22 -3.21 -19.19
N VAL A 2 7.03 -3.99 -18.46
CA VAL A 2 7.67 -3.55 -17.19
C VAL A 2 8.57 -2.31 -17.36
N ARG A 3 9.36 -2.25 -18.44
CA ARG A 3 10.22 -1.09 -18.75
C ARG A 3 9.41 0.20 -18.90
N THR A 4 8.32 0.15 -19.67
CA THR A 4 7.41 1.28 -19.91
C THR A 4 6.70 1.71 -18.62
N LEU A 5 6.26 0.75 -17.80
CA LEU A 5 5.59 1.05 -16.53
C LEU A 5 6.49 1.86 -15.59
N PHE A 6 7.70 1.39 -15.31
CA PHE A 6 8.59 2.06 -14.35
C PHE A 6 9.36 3.24 -14.96
N ALA A 7 9.68 3.23 -16.25
CA ALA A 7 10.44 4.32 -16.88
C ALA A 7 9.56 5.46 -17.39
N GLU A 8 8.26 5.25 -17.61
CA GLU A 8 7.37 6.26 -18.19
C GLU A 8 6.13 6.52 -17.32
N VAL A 9 5.40 5.51 -16.86
CA VAL A 9 4.15 5.74 -16.12
C VAL A 9 4.42 6.30 -14.72
N TRP A 10 5.37 5.69 -14.00
CA TRP A 10 5.71 6.09 -12.63
C TRP A 10 6.67 7.28 -12.53
N THR A 11 7.28 7.72 -13.64
CA THR A 11 8.24 8.84 -13.68
C THR A 11 7.62 10.16 -14.09
N ARG A 12 6.36 10.17 -14.57
CA ARG A 12 5.63 11.43 -14.84
C ARG A 12 5.53 12.24 -13.56
N ASP A 13 5.45 13.56 -13.66
CA ASP A 13 5.46 14.48 -12.51
C ASP A 13 4.08 15.07 -12.18
N VAL A 14 3.04 14.72 -12.94
CA VAL A 14 1.68 15.26 -12.80
C VAL A 14 0.95 14.79 -11.52
N LEU A 15 1.37 13.65 -10.95
CA LEU A 15 0.84 13.11 -9.70
C LEU A 15 2.00 12.68 -8.82
N SER A 16 1.90 12.94 -7.52
CA SER A 16 2.90 12.50 -6.56
C SER A 16 2.94 10.97 -6.48
N MET A 17 4.06 10.42 -6.02
CA MET A 17 4.19 8.98 -5.76
C MET A 17 3.13 8.48 -4.77
N ARG A 18 2.84 9.29 -3.75
CA ARG A 18 1.80 9.03 -2.76
C ARG A 18 0.41 8.93 -3.41
N ASP A 19 0.03 9.90 -4.25
CA ASP A 19 -1.29 9.88 -4.90
C ASP A 19 -1.45 8.66 -5.82
N ARG A 20 -0.37 8.30 -6.54
CA ARG A 20 -0.32 7.09 -7.36
C ARG A 20 -0.46 5.83 -6.53
N ARG A 21 0.21 5.77 -5.38
CA ARG A 21 0.12 4.64 -4.47
C ARG A 21 -1.31 4.46 -3.99
N LEU A 22 -1.96 5.54 -3.53
CA LEU A 22 -3.34 5.49 -3.05
C LEU A 22 -4.30 5.02 -4.16
N LEU A 23 -4.14 5.53 -5.39
CA LEU A 23 -4.95 5.10 -6.53
C LEU A 23 -4.76 3.60 -6.83
N LEU A 24 -3.51 3.15 -6.89
CA LEU A 24 -3.19 1.75 -7.15
C LEU A 24 -3.71 0.83 -6.03
N MET A 25 -3.51 1.21 -4.77
CA MET A 25 -4.00 0.45 -3.61
C MET A 25 -5.52 0.37 -3.59
N GLY A 26 -6.22 1.45 -3.96
CA GLY A 26 -7.67 1.43 -4.14
C GLY A 26 -8.11 0.41 -5.18
N VAL A 27 -7.46 0.38 -6.35
CA VAL A 27 -7.74 -0.62 -7.40
C VAL A 27 -7.48 -2.04 -6.89
N ILE A 28 -6.35 -2.29 -6.23
CA ILE A 28 -6.01 -3.60 -5.65
C ILE A 28 -7.07 -4.06 -4.65
N ALA A 29 -7.52 -3.15 -3.77
CA ALA A 29 -8.54 -3.47 -2.78
C ALA A 29 -9.88 -3.88 -3.39
N THR A 30 -10.26 -3.34 -4.56
CA THR A 30 -11.49 -3.77 -5.27
C THR A 30 -11.43 -5.22 -5.75
N TYR A 31 -10.23 -5.76 -5.97
CA TYR A 31 -10.03 -7.16 -6.36
C TYR A 31 -9.76 -8.09 -5.17
N GLY A 32 -9.59 -7.55 -3.95
CA GLY A 32 -9.26 -8.33 -2.76
C GLY A 32 -7.94 -9.10 -2.86
N THR A 33 -7.01 -8.66 -3.72
CA THR A 33 -5.76 -9.40 -3.99
C THR A 33 -4.72 -9.14 -2.90
N VAL A 34 -4.70 -10.02 -1.89
CA VAL A 34 -3.82 -9.93 -0.71
C VAL A 34 -2.33 -9.84 -1.05
N ASP A 35 -1.82 -10.70 -1.93
CA ASP A 35 -0.38 -10.74 -2.24
C ASP A 35 0.12 -9.42 -2.82
N ILE A 36 -0.66 -8.84 -3.73
CA ILE A 36 -0.33 -7.56 -4.37
C ILE A 36 -0.51 -6.41 -3.38
N TRP A 37 -1.53 -6.46 -2.53
CA TRP A 37 -1.71 -5.48 -1.45
C TRP A 37 -0.48 -5.43 -0.54
N ASN A 38 -0.02 -6.58 -0.06
CA ASN A 38 1.16 -6.67 0.81
C ASN A 38 2.41 -6.10 0.17
N LEU A 39 2.64 -6.38 -1.12
CA LEU A 39 3.75 -5.82 -1.86
C LEU A 39 3.67 -4.28 -1.93
N GLN A 40 2.50 -3.71 -2.21
CA GLN A 40 2.33 -2.27 -2.30
C GLN A 40 2.40 -1.58 -0.92
N ALA A 41 1.81 -2.19 0.10
CA ALA A 41 1.83 -1.69 1.47
C ALA A 41 3.27 -1.61 2.02
N ARG A 42 4.07 -2.66 1.81
CA ARG A 42 5.50 -2.65 2.17
C ARG A 42 6.26 -1.55 1.44
N ALA A 43 6.07 -1.44 0.12
CA ALA A 43 6.73 -0.40 -0.67
C ALA A 43 6.33 1.02 -0.23
N ALA A 44 5.04 1.24 0.09
CA ALA A 44 4.55 2.53 0.55
C ALA A 44 5.22 2.98 1.86
N LEU A 45 5.35 2.06 2.83
CA LEU A 45 6.03 2.31 4.10
C LEU A 45 7.54 2.51 3.91
N GLN A 46 8.21 1.63 3.15
CA GLN A 46 9.65 1.72 2.90
C GLN A 46 10.06 3.00 2.15
N ASN A 47 9.23 3.46 1.23
CA ASN A 47 9.48 4.69 0.48
C ASN A 47 9.00 5.96 1.21
N GLY A 48 8.37 5.83 2.39
CA GLY A 48 7.82 6.95 3.14
C GLY A 48 6.65 7.66 2.44
N GLU A 49 5.94 6.97 1.55
CA GLU A 49 4.77 7.51 0.85
C GLU A 49 3.54 7.56 1.76
N LEU A 50 3.45 6.59 2.67
CA LEU A 50 2.43 6.47 3.71
C LEU A 50 3.09 6.07 5.03
N ASP A 51 2.50 6.51 6.14
CA ASP A 51 2.80 5.99 7.48
C ASP A 51 1.82 4.86 7.89
N PRO A 52 2.09 4.12 8.99
CA PRO A 52 1.21 3.05 9.45
C PRO A 52 -0.24 3.47 9.74
N ASN A 53 -0.46 4.68 10.25
CA ASN A 53 -1.81 5.18 10.55
C ASN A 53 -2.56 5.52 9.26
N GLU A 54 -1.88 6.15 8.31
CA GLU A 54 -2.44 6.45 7.00
C GLU A 54 -2.81 5.18 6.24
N LEU A 55 -1.96 4.15 6.32
CA LEU A 55 -2.21 2.85 5.72
C LEU A 55 -3.46 2.18 6.33
N ARG A 56 -3.64 2.23 7.65
CA ARG A 56 -4.85 1.76 8.32
C ARG A 56 -6.09 2.55 7.90
N GLU A 57 -5.97 3.87 7.81
CA GLU A 57 -7.08 4.74 7.39
C GLU A 57 -7.55 4.41 5.96
N THR A 58 -6.64 4.01 5.06
CA THR A 58 -7.06 3.56 3.72
C THR A 58 -8.05 2.39 3.79
N LEU A 59 -7.85 1.43 4.69
CA LEU A 59 -8.74 0.28 4.84
C LEU A 59 -10.11 0.69 5.37
N VAL A 60 -10.17 1.67 6.27
CA VAL A 60 -11.43 2.22 6.81
C VAL A 60 -12.26 2.81 5.66
N LEU A 61 -11.64 3.62 4.81
CA LEU A 61 -12.29 4.19 3.64
C LEU A 61 -12.70 3.08 2.65
N LEU A 62 -11.77 2.19 2.32
CA LEU A 62 -11.97 1.15 1.31
C LEU A 62 -13.04 0.13 1.71
N ALA A 63 -13.26 -0.14 3.00
CA ALA A 63 -14.34 -1.01 3.44
C ALA A 63 -15.72 -0.53 2.94
N SER A 64 -15.90 0.78 2.81
CA SER A 64 -17.15 1.39 2.32
C SER A 64 -17.22 1.42 0.79
N TYR A 65 -16.09 1.65 0.10
CA TYR A 65 -16.06 1.93 -1.34
C TYR A 65 -15.60 0.77 -2.23
N ALA A 66 -14.73 -0.10 -1.72
CA ALA A 66 -14.28 -1.34 -2.37
C ALA A 66 -15.07 -2.57 -1.88
N GLY A 67 -15.91 -2.40 -0.85
CA GLY A 67 -16.76 -3.43 -0.27
C GLY A 67 -16.06 -4.22 0.83
N TYR A 68 -16.77 -4.40 1.95
CA TYR A 68 -16.25 -5.13 3.11
C TYR A 68 -15.69 -6.54 2.79
N PRO A 69 -16.34 -7.38 1.95
CA PRO A 69 -15.82 -8.72 1.64
C PRO A 69 -14.42 -8.72 1.01
N ASN A 70 -14.09 -7.69 0.23
CA ASN A 70 -12.78 -7.57 -0.42
C ASN A 70 -11.71 -7.04 0.53
N VAL A 71 -12.10 -6.16 1.46
CA VAL A 71 -11.17 -5.44 2.35
C VAL A 71 -10.90 -6.20 3.64
N ALA A 72 -11.85 -7.00 4.13
CA ALA A 72 -11.71 -7.72 5.40
C ALA A 72 -10.44 -8.58 5.47
N GLY A 73 -10.08 -9.25 4.36
CA GLY A 73 -8.87 -10.05 4.26
C GLY A 73 -7.56 -9.25 4.25
N LEU A 74 -7.62 -7.94 3.95
CA LEU A 74 -6.45 -7.07 3.88
C LEU A 74 -6.06 -6.53 5.25
N VAL A 75 -6.96 -6.54 6.23
CA VAL A 75 -6.74 -5.93 7.56
C VAL A 75 -5.62 -6.64 8.32
N GLY A 76 -5.72 -7.95 8.52
CA GLY A 76 -4.70 -8.71 9.25
C GLY A 76 -3.34 -8.69 8.55
N GLU A 77 -3.37 -8.72 7.22
CA GLU A 77 -2.19 -8.67 6.37
C GLU A 77 -1.47 -7.31 6.46
N THR A 78 -2.25 -6.23 6.53
CA THR A 78 -1.72 -4.87 6.75
C THR A 78 -1.03 -4.74 8.10
N GLU A 79 -1.62 -5.29 9.17
CA GLU A 79 -0.97 -5.30 10.48
C GLU A 79 0.31 -6.14 10.47
N GLY A 80 0.32 -7.27 9.77
CA GLY A 80 1.53 -8.08 9.58
C GLY A 80 2.64 -7.34 8.83
N VAL A 81 2.29 -6.55 7.82
CA VAL A 81 3.22 -5.69 7.08
C VAL A 81 3.78 -4.58 7.98
N ILE A 82 2.93 -3.90 8.75
CA ILE A 82 3.34 -2.82 9.66
C ILE A 82 4.29 -3.37 10.73
N ALA A 83 3.93 -4.47 11.38
CA ALA A 83 4.75 -5.08 12.44
C ALA A 83 6.15 -5.49 11.92
N ALA A 84 6.21 -6.08 10.71
CA ALA A 84 7.48 -6.41 10.08
C ALA A 84 8.34 -5.15 9.83
N TRP A 85 7.74 -4.11 9.23
CA TRP A 85 8.43 -2.85 8.93
C TRP A 85 8.92 -2.11 10.19
N GLU A 86 8.15 -2.14 11.28
CA GLU A 86 8.55 -1.57 12.58
C GLU A 86 9.76 -2.32 13.18
N SER A 87 9.75 -3.65 13.13
CA SER A 87 10.86 -4.47 13.62
C SER A 87 12.17 -4.24 12.85
N GLU A 88 12.07 -4.07 11.53
CA GLU A 88 13.23 -3.78 10.65
C GLU A 88 13.87 -2.42 10.99
N GLN A 89 13.06 -1.39 11.27
CA GLN A 89 13.57 -0.09 11.70
C GLN A 89 14.18 -0.12 13.10
N GLN A 90 13.59 -0.86 14.04
CA GLN A 90 14.18 -1.03 15.37
C GLN A 90 15.55 -1.70 15.28
N ALA A 91 15.71 -2.71 14.41
CA ALA A 91 17.00 -3.38 14.18
C ALA A 91 18.03 -2.49 13.48
N THR A 92 17.60 -1.51 12.68
CA THR A 92 18.49 -0.57 11.98
C THR A 92 18.98 0.57 12.89
N ASN A 93 18.24 0.86 13.97
CA ASN A 93 18.55 1.93 14.92
C ASN A 93 19.41 1.49 16.12
N VAL A 94 19.96 0.26 16.08
CA VAL A 94 20.88 -0.34 17.06
C VAL A 94 22.22 -0.58 16.41
#